data_AF-A0A7D9DVK6-F1
#
_entry.id   AF-A0A7D9DVK6-F1
#
_cell.length_a   1.000
_cell.length_b   1.000
_cell.length_c   1.000
_cell.angle_alpha   90.00
_cell.angle_beta   90.00
_cell.angle_gamma   90.00
#
_symmetry.space_group_name_H-M   'P 1'
#
loop_
_entity.id
_entity.type
_entity.pdbx_description
1 polymer ?
#
loop_
_entity_poly.entity_id
_entity_poly.type
_entity_poly.pdbx_seq_one_letter_code
_entity_poly.pdbx_strand_id
1 'polypeptide(L)'
;MADARELMVHNFSERLLDTVVHFHIMKMKDSLLIWIGKKAELNSLSVAMCTKYASTPAVTNLLGDVSDVTSNTLAQKLAKKLKKQCFISYNLPPGNNLHSLVETRLVKEIENKPNHF
;
A
#
# COMPACT_ATOMS: atom_id res chain seq x y z
N MET A 1 6.20 -27.47 -11.74
CA MET A 1 7.43 -26.79 -11.30
C MET A 1 7.42 -25.38 -11.90
N ALA A 2 7.05 -24.35 -11.12
CA ALA A 2 7.21 -22.94 -11.46
C ALA A 2 6.90 -22.09 -10.21
N ASP A 3 7.69 -22.24 -9.14
CA ASP A 3 7.68 -21.33 -7.99
C ASP A 3 8.77 -20.29 -8.23
N ALA A 4 8.50 -19.37 -9.16
CA ALA A 4 9.42 -18.30 -9.48
C ALA A 4 9.41 -17.31 -8.32
N ARG A 5 10.54 -17.22 -7.63
CA ARG A 5 10.89 -16.20 -6.63
C ARG A 5 11.05 -14.81 -7.27
N GLU A 6 10.09 -14.38 -8.09
CA GLU A 6 10.19 -13.11 -8.81
C GLU A 6 9.69 -11.97 -7.92
N LEU A 7 10.67 -11.28 -7.36
CA LEU A 7 10.50 -9.95 -6.79
C LEU A 7 10.12 -9.02 -7.94
N MET A 8 8.84 -8.64 -8.02
CA MET A 8 8.35 -7.79 -9.08
C MET A 8 8.18 -6.37 -8.56
N VAL A 9 8.90 -5.43 -9.17
CA VAL A 9 8.77 -4.01 -8.84
C VAL A 9 7.95 -3.33 -9.92
N HIS A 10 6.90 -2.64 -9.51
CA HIS A 10 6.06 -1.83 -10.37
C HIS A 10 6.00 -0.41 -9.80
N ASN A 11 6.60 0.54 -10.51
CA ASN A 11 6.52 1.95 -10.16
C ASN A 11 5.72 2.71 -11.21
N PHE A 12 4.90 3.64 -10.73
CA PHE A 12 4.21 4.60 -11.58
C PHE A 12 4.05 5.91 -10.83
N SER A 13 3.69 6.97 -11.55
CA SER A 13 3.53 8.28 -10.96
C SER A 13 2.31 8.93 -11.56
N GLU A 14 1.53 9.59 -10.72
CA GLU A 14 0.25 10.15 -11.14
C GLU A 14 0.06 11.53 -10.54
N ARG A 15 -0.44 12.46 -11.36
CA ARG A 15 -0.78 13.80 -10.90
C ARG A 15 -2.18 13.74 -10.29
N LEU A 16 -2.25 13.85 -8.98
CA LEU A 16 -3.48 13.94 -8.22
C LEU A 16 -3.64 15.38 -7.74
N LEU A 17 -4.72 16.04 -8.17
CA LEU A 17 -4.97 17.47 -7.93
C LEU A 17 -3.78 18.31 -8.47
N ASP A 18 -3.05 18.97 -7.58
CA ASP A 18 -1.88 19.80 -7.87
C ASP A 18 -0.57 19.16 -7.40
N THR A 19 -0.53 17.84 -7.23
CA THR A 19 0.72 17.18 -6.90
C THR A 19 0.95 15.85 -7.57
N VAL A 20 2.20 15.64 -8.00
CA VAL A 20 2.67 14.36 -8.48
C VAL A 20 2.89 13.44 -7.29
N VAL A 21 2.18 12.33 -7.29
CA VAL A 21 2.32 11.24 -6.32
C VAL A 21 3.01 10.10 -7.02
N HIS A 22 4.07 9.60 -6.40
CA HIS A 22 4.81 8.43 -6.86
C HIS A 22 4.33 7.20 -6.10
N PHE A 23 4.11 6.13 -6.85
CA PHE A 23 3.68 4.83 -6.35
C PHE A 23 4.77 3.83 -6.68
N HIS A 24 5.26 3.13 -5.66
CA HIS A 24 6.23 2.07 -5.81
C HIS A 24 5.68 0.81 -5.17
N ILE A 25 5.38 -0.18 -5.99
CA ILE A 25 4.86 -1.48 -5.57
C ILE A 25 5.95 -2.51 -5.75
N MET A 26 6.12 -3.34 -4.74
CA MET A 26 7.06 -4.43 -4.71
C MET A 26 6.30 -5.68 -4.27
N LYS A 27 6.01 -6.54 -5.24
CA LYS A 27 5.40 -7.84 -5.01
C LYS A 27 6.47 -8.85 -4.67
N MET A 28 6.24 -9.56 -3.58
CA MET A 28 7.00 -10.71 -3.11
C MET A 28 6.06 -11.93 -3.07
N LYS A 29 6.57 -13.10 -2.66
CA LYS A 29 5.83 -14.37 -2.69
C LYS A 29 4.50 -14.31 -1.92
N ASP A 30 4.58 -13.94 -0.65
CA ASP A 30 3.44 -13.89 0.29
C ASP A 30 3.19 -12.49 0.86
N SER A 31 3.97 -11.52 0.38
CA SER A 31 3.92 -10.13 0.83
C SER A 31 3.94 -9.15 -0.33
N LEU A 32 3.40 -7.97 -0.06
CA LEU A 32 3.32 -6.86 -1.00
C LEU A 32 3.74 -5.61 -0.26
N LEU A 33 4.67 -4.85 -0.81
CA LEU A 33 5.05 -3.56 -0.28
C LEU A 33 4.65 -2.46 -1.25
N ILE A 34 3.94 -1.46 -0.74
CA ILE A 34 3.46 -0.31 -1.49
C ILE A 34 3.97 0.92 -0.79
N TRP A 35 4.66 1.76 -1.54
CA TRP A 35 5.10 3.06 -1.09
C TRP A 35 4.44 4.15 -1.92
N ILE A 36 3.97 5.19 -1.23
CA ILE A 36 3.20 6.29 -1.79
C ILE A 36 3.77 7.58 -1.22
N GLY A 37 4.31 8.45 -2.06
CA GLY A 37 4.93 9.68 -1.59
C GLY A 37 5.23 10.68 -2.69
N LYS A 38 5.57 11.91 -2.30
CA LYS A 38 6.01 12.99 -3.23
C LYS A 38 7.53 13.05 -3.37
N LYS A 39 8.23 12.77 -2.28
CA LYS A 39 9.70 12.72 -2.17
C LYS A 39 10.09 11.35 -1.66
N ALA A 40 11.33 10.92 -1.88
CA ALA A 40 11.88 9.67 -1.37
C ALA A 40 12.07 9.71 0.16
N GLU A 41 10.96 9.84 0.89
CA GLU A 41 10.89 9.88 2.34
C GLU A 41 10.02 8.70 2.82
N LEU A 42 10.44 8.08 3.91
CA LEU A 42 9.80 6.91 4.53
C LEU A 42 9.48 7.28 5.98
N ASN A 43 8.45 8.11 6.16
CA ASN A 43 8.14 8.67 7.47
C ASN A 43 6.90 8.01 8.09
N SER A 44 6.07 7.35 7.29
CA SER A 44 4.86 6.67 7.73
C SER A 44 4.79 5.34 6.99
N LEU A 45 4.97 4.23 7.72
CA LEU A 45 4.95 2.86 7.20
C LEU A 45 4.14 2.00 8.16
N SER A 46 3.07 1.39 7.65
CA SER A 46 2.26 0.41 8.38
C SER A 46 2.27 -0.93 7.66
N VAL A 47 2.08 -1.99 8.42
CA VAL A 47 1.93 -3.35 7.90
C VAL A 47 0.58 -3.90 8.33
N ALA A 48 -0.11 -4.56 7.42
CA ALA A 48 -1.31 -5.33 7.71
C ALA A 48 -1.18 -6.77 7.22
N MET A 49 -1.70 -7.71 8.01
CA MET A 49 -1.69 -9.13 7.69
C MET A 49 -3.01 -9.76 8.09
N CYS A 50 -3.60 -10.55 7.19
CA CYS A 50 -4.71 -11.42 7.56
C CYS A 50 -4.17 -12.62 8.34
N THR A 51 -4.68 -12.82 9.55
CA THR A 51 -4.39 -14.03 10.34
C THR A 51 -5.50 -15.04 10.12
N LYS A 52 -5.18 -16.34 10.25
CA LYS A 52 -6.18 -17.42 10.09
C LYS A 52 -7.28 -17.40 11.16
N TYR A 53 -7.04 -16.69 12.26
CA TYR A 53 -7.88 -16.68 13.45
C TYR A 53 -8.77 -15.44 13.56
N ALA A 54 -8.44 -14.34 12.85
CA ALA A 54 -9.19 -13.09 12.92
C ALA A 54 -9.82 -12.74 11.57
N SER A 55 -11.10 -12.39 11.60
CA SER A 55 -11.83 -11.85 10.42
C SER A 55 -11.33 -10.46 10.01
N THR A 56 -10.69 -9.74 10.93
CA THR A 56 -10.04 -8.46 10.70
C THR A 56 -8.53 -8.64 10.54
N PRO A 57 -7.90 -8.06 9.50
CA PRO A 57 -6.45 -8.07 9.37
C PRO A 57 -5.80 -7.33 10.53
N ALA A 58 -4.79 -7.94 11.14
CA ALA A 58 -3.96 -7.30 12.14
C ALA A 58 -3.14 -6.20 11.45
N VAL A 59 -3.14 -5.00 12.00
CA VAL A 59 -2.36 -3.87 11.47
C VAL A 59 -1.44 -3.33 12.54
N THR A 60 -0.26 -2.92 12.14
CA THR A 60 0.76 -2.37 13.04
C THR A 60 1.48 -1.25 12.33
N ASN A 61 1.69 -0.14 13.01
CA ASN A 61 2.53 0.93 12.49
C ASN A 61 4.00 0.58 12.77
N LEU A 62 4.83 0.56 11.73
CA LEU A 62 6.26 0.25 11.83
C LEU A 62 7.10 1.53 11.94
N LEU A 63 6.78 2.55 11.15
CA LEU A 63 7.40 3.87 11.21
C LEU A 63 6.34 4.95 11.18
N GLY A 64 6.63 6.06 11.86
CA GLY A 64 5.82 7.26 11.85
C GLY A 64 4.97 7.45 13.09
N ASP A 65 4.24 8.56 13.07
CA ASP A 65 3.34 8.92 14.15
C ASP A 65 2.13 7.99 14.15
N VAL A 66 1.82 7.43 15.31
CA VAL A 66 0.69 6.50 15.51
C VAL A 66 -0.67 7.20 15.31
N SER A 67 -0.68 8.53 15.32
CA SER A 67 -1.86 9.35 15.05
C SER A 67 -2.29 9.34 13.57
N ASP A 68 -1.39 9.00 12.63
CA ASP A 68 -1.73 8.89 11.22
C ASP A 68 -2.31 7.52 10.88
N VAL A 69 -3.62 7.39 11.03
CA VAL A 69 -4.37 6.16 10.76
C VAL A 69 -4.55 5.87 9.26
N THR A 70 -4.11 6.76 8.37
CA THR A 70 -4.30 6.61 6.93
C THR A 70 -3.56 5.38 6.39
N SER A 71 -2.28 5.23 6.76
CA SER A 71 -1.46 4.08 6.37
C SER A 71 -2.05 2.77 6.90
N ASN A 72 -2.50 2.76 8.15
CA ASN A 72 -3.11 1.59 8.78
C ASN A 72 -4.40 1.16 8.08
N THR A 73 -5.31 2.11 7.85
CA THR A 73 -6.62 1.82 7.22
C THR A 73 -6.45 1.31 5.79
N LEU A 74 -5.54 1.91 5.02
CA LEU A 74 -5.22 1.44 3.67
C LEU A 74 -4.59 0.04 3.71
N ALA A 75 -3.66 -0.21 4.64
CA ALA A 75 -2.99 -1.50 4.79
C ALA A 75 -4.01 -2.60 5.08
N GLN A 76 -4.93 -2.36 6.01
CA GLN A 76 -5.98 -3.32 6.35
C GLN A 76 -6.89 -3.63 5.15
N LYS A 77 -7.32 -2.60 4.41
CA LYS A 77 -8.19 -2.81 3.24
C LYS A 77 -7.51 -3.66 2.18
N LEU A 78 -6.23 -3.38 1.87
CA LEU A 78 -5.48 -4.15 0.88
C LEU A 78 -5.17 -5.57 1.36
N ALA A 79 -4.74 -5.73 2.61
CA ALA A 79 -4.51 -7.05 3.19
C ALA A 79 -5.78 -7.91 3.13
N LYS A 80 -6.95 -7.32 3.41
CA LYS A 80 -8.25 -8.00 3.29
C LYS A 80 -8.59 -8.36 1.85
N LYS A 81 -8.34 -7.46 0.89
CA LYS A 81 -8.66 -7.66 -0.53
C LYS A 81 -7.76 -8.71 -1.18
N LEU A 82 -6.46 -8.67 -0.90
CA LEU A 82 -5.44 -9.55 -1.47
C LEU A 82 -5.23 -10.84 -0.67
N LYS A 83 -5.72 -10.91 0.58
CA LYS A 83 -5.48 -11.99 1.54
C LYS A 83 -3.99 -12.29 1.77
N LYS A 84 -3.15 -11.26 1.72
CA LYS A 84 -1.68 -11.32 1.87
C LYS A 84 -1.19 -10.25 2.82
N GLN A 85 0.07 -10.37 3.26
CA GLN A 85 0.72 -9.32 4.06
C GLN A 85 0.99 -8.09 3.18
N CYS A 86 0.46 -6.94 3.58
CA CYS A 86 0.60 -5.69 2.85
C CYS A 86 1.34 -4.66 3.71
N PHE A 87 2.49 -4.21 3.23
CA PHE A 87 3.22 -3.07 3.78
C PHE A 87 2.81 -1.83 2.99
N ILE A 88 2.39 -0.79 3.68
CA ILE A 88 1.98 0.46 3.07
C ILE A 88 2.73 1.59 3.73
N SER A 89 3.44 2.37 2.92
CA SER A 89 3.99 3.64 3.33
C SER A 89 3.23 4.78 2.67
N TYR A 90 2.70 5.70 3.48
CA TYR A 90 1.93 6.83 3.02
C TYR A 90 2.59 8.13 3.48
N ASN A 91 3.32 8.76 2.58
CA ASN A 91 4.16 9.93 2.83
C ASN A 91 3.60 11.19 2.16
N LEU A 92 2.27 11.36 2.17
CA LEU A 92 1.61 12.54 1.61
C LEU A 92 1.10 13.47 2.72
N PRO A 93 1.24 14.80 2.55
CA PRO A 93 0.71 15.75 3.51
C PRO A 93 -0.83 15.59 3.62
N PRO A 94 -1.40 15.77 4.81
CA PRO A 94 -2.83 15.65 5.03
C PRO A 94 -3.55 16.72 4.19
N GLY A 95 -4.26 16.24 3.17
CA GLY A 95 -5.09 17.05 2.28
C GLY A 95 -6.36 16.26 2.03
N ASN A 96 -7.50 16.79 2.46
CA ASN A 96 -8.75 16.05 2.69
C ASN A 96 -9.24 15.19 1.50
N ASN A 97 -8.78 15.49 0.28
CA ASN A 97 -9.20 14.81 -0.95
C ASN A 97 -8.13 13.88 -1.56
N LEU A 98 -6.86 13.99 -1.16
CA LEU A 98 -5.78 13.19 -1.76
C LEU A 98 -5.87 11.71 -1.36
N HIS A 99 -6.17 11.44 -0.09
CA HIS A 99 -6.23 10.07 0.46
C HIS A 99 -7.22 9.18 -0.29
N SER A 100 -8.44 9.69 -0.51
CA SER A 100 -9.50 8.95 -1.22
C SER A 100 -9.16 8.72 -2.69
N LEU A 101 -8.52 9.70 -3.35
CA LEU A 101 -8.08 9.58 -4.75
C LEU A 101 -6.97 8.54 -4.89
N VAL A 102 -5.97 8.56 -3.99
CA VAL A 102 -4.89 7.57 -3.95
C VAL A 102 -5.47 6.18 -3.74
N GLU A 103 -6.36 6.00 -2.77
CA GLU A 103 -6.99 4.70 -2.49
C GLU A 103 -7.76 4.19 -3.72
N THR A 104 -8.62 5.03 -4.31
CA THR A 104 -9.40 4.67 -5.50
C THR A 104 -8.50 4.30 -6.67
N ARG A 105 -7.41 5.05 -6.86
CA ARG A 105 -6.46 4.78 -7.94
C ARG A 105 -5.73 3.46 -7.73
N LEU A 106 -5.29 3.21 -6.51
CA LEU A 106 -4.57 1.99 -6.17
C LEU A 106 -5.47 0.75 -6.29
N VAL A 107 -6.73 0.86 -5.87
CA VAL A 107 -7.75 -0.17 -6.09
C VAL A 107 -7.97 -0.45 -7.58
N LYS A 108 -8.06 0.59 -8.41
CA LYS A 108 -8.17 0.44 -9.87
C LYS A 108 -6.94 -0.20 -10.48
N GLU A 109 -5.73 0.13 -10.01
CA GLU A 109 -4.50 -0.47 -10.53
C GLU A 109 -4.42 -1.96 -10.17
N ILE A 110 -4.84 -2.34 -8.96
CA ILE A 110 -4.97 -3.75 -8.54
C ILE A 110 -5.95 -4.50 -9.45
N GLU A 111 -7.08 -3.87 -9.82
CA GLU A 111 -8.09 -4.47 -10.70
C GLU A 111 -7.64 -4.56 -12.15
N ASN A 112 -6.94 -3.54 -12.66
CA ASN A 112 -6.39 -3.53 -14.01
C ASN A 112 -5.21 -4.50 -14.17
N LYS A 113 -4.41 -4.67 -13.12
CA LYS A 113 -3.14 -5.40 -13.15
C LYS A 113 -2.98 -6.34 -11.95
N PRO A 114 -3.87 -7.32 -11.75
CA PRO A 114 -3.79 -8.23 -10.60
C PRO A 114 -2.49 -9.04 -10.57
N ASN A 115 -1.84 -9.25 -11.71
CA ASN A 115 -0.56 -9.96 -11.80
C ASN A 115 0.59 -9.24 -11.08
N HIS A 116 0.49 -7.92 -10.87
CA HIS A 116 1.52 -7.12 -10.20
C HIS A 116 1.33 -7.01 -8.67
N PHE A 117 0.25 -7.59 -8.12
CA PHE A 117 -0.09 -7.52 -6.70
C PHE A 117 -0.27 -8.91 -6.06
#